data_AF-A0A849H9P5-F1
#
_entry.id   AF-A0A849H9P5-F1
#
_cell.length_a   1.000
_cell.length_b   1.000
_cell.length_c   1.000
_cell.angle_alpha   90.00
_cell.angle_beta   90.00
_cell.angle_gamma   90.00
#
_symmetry.space_group_name_H-M   'P 1'
#
loop_
_entity.id
_entity.type
_entity.pdbx_description
1 polymer ?
#
loop_
_entity_poly.entity_id
_entity_poly.type
_entity_poly.pdbx_seq_one_letter_code
_entity_poly.pdbx_strand_id
1 'polypeptide(L)'
;MIKTLFRKIRGILGTGLTWAVGWAGVWAGLSLVTGNSLGRILEAASNGAVIGLIAGGTFALILGVVERKRTLADLSLKRVALWGGMGGMALLLLLLPVALDFNAIFGGIMTSYVVPLVLNGLL
;
A
#
# COMPACT_ATOMS: atom_id res chain seq x y z
N MET A 1 6.34 0.71 -34.92
CA MET A 1 5.62 1.57 -33.95
C MET A 1 4.77 0.76 -32.97
N ILE A 2 3.84 -0.09 -33.44
CA ILE A 2 2.96 -0.94 -32.61
C ILE A 2 3.72 -1.93 -31.68
N LYS A 3 4.76 -2.61 -32.18
CA LYS A 3 5.55 -3.57 -31.38
C LYS A 3 6.20 -2.92 -30.16
N THR A 4 6.65 -1.66 -30.30
CA THR A 4 7.28 -0.90 -29.22
C THR A 4 6.26 -0.47 -28.17
N LEU A 5 5.04 -0.13 -28.59
CA LEU A 5 3.93 0.24 -27.70
C LEU A 5 3.46 -0.98 -26.88
N PHE A 6 3.27 -2.13 -27.53
CA PHE A 6 2.92 -3.38 -26.85
C PHE A 6 3.93 -3.79 -25.79
N ARG A 7 5.23 -3.66 -26.09
CA ARG A 7 6.29 -3.96 -25.13
C ARG A 7 6.24 -3.03 -23.90
N LYS A 8 5.91 -1.76 -24.10
CA LYS A 8 5.74 -0.79 -22.99
C LYS A 8 4.53 -1.11 -22.12
N ILE A 9 3.37 -1.36 -22.74
CA ILE A 9 2.14 -1.72 -22.04
C ILE A 9 2.35 -3.00 -21.23
N ARG A 10 2.99 -4.02 -21.82
CA ARG A 10 3.31 -5.27 -21.12
C ARG A 10 4.21 -5.05 -19.90
N GLY A 11 5.19 -4.13 -19.98
CA GLY A 11 6.03 -3.77 -18.84
C GLY A 11 5.27 -3.06 -17.72
N ILE A 12 4.37 -2.14 -18.07
CA ILE A 12 3.51 -1.43 -17.12
C ILE A 12 2.56 -2.39 -16.43
N LEU A 13 1.87 -3.25 -17.19
CA LEU A 13 0.97 -4.26 -16.66
C LEU A 13 1.70 -5.27 -15.77
N GLY A 14 2.87 -5.75 -16.19
CA GLY A 14 3.67 -6.67 -15.39
C GLY A 14 4.10 -6.05 -14.05
N THR A 15 4.51 -4.79 -14.06
CA THR A 15 4.92 -4.08 -12.83
C THR A 15 3.72 -3.83 -11.93
N GLY A 16 2.60 -3.34 -12.48
CA GLY A 16 1.36 -3.15 -11.73
C GLY A 16 0.86 -4.44 -11.09
N LEU A 17 0.81 -5.54 -11.85
CA LEU A 17 0.40 -6.84 -11.31
C LEU A 17 1.34 -7.35 -10.21
N THR A 18 2.65 -7.19 -10.37
CA THR A 18 3.64 -7.57 -9.33
C THR A 18 3.37 -6.81 -8.03
N TRP A 19 3.10 -5.51 -8.13
CA TRP A 19 2.78 -4.68 -6.97
C TRP A 19 1.42 -4.98 -6.38
N ALA A 20 0.41 -5.28 -7.20
CA ALA A 20 -0.90 -5.69 -6.73
C ALA A 20 -0.78 -6.93 -5.83
N VAL A 21 -0.06 -7.95 -6.27
CA VAL A 21 0.16 -9.16 -5.48
C VAL A 21 0.93 -8.85 -4.19
N GLY A 22 2.00 -8.05 -4.28
CA GLY A 22 2.80 -7.66 -3.10
C GLY A 22 1.97 -6.94 -2.04
N TRP A 23 1.22 -5.91 -2.45
CA TRP A 23 0.38 -5.14 -1.53
C TRP A 23 -0.83 -5.91 -1.01
N ALA A 24 -1.43 -6.78 -1.82
CA ALA A 24 -2.48 -7.68 -1.34
C ALA A 24 -1.97 -8.54 -0.18
N GLY A 25 -0.76 -9.10 -0.32
CA GLY A 25 -0.13 -9.89 0.75
C GLY A 25 0.16 -9.07 2.01
N VAL A 26 0.67 -7.84 1.86
CA VAL A 26 0.95 -6.94 3.00
C VAL A 26 -0.34 -6.63 3.78
N TRP A 27 -1.40 -6.19 3.08
CA TRP A 27 -2.65 -5.84 3.74
C TRP A 27 -3.38 -7.05 4.32
N ALA A 28 -3.34 -8.20 3.65
CA ALA A 28 -3.84 -9.46 4.21
C ALA A 28 -3.07 -9.85 5.48
N GLY A 29 -1.74 -9.76 5.46
CA GLY A 29 -0.89 -10.08 6.60
C GLY A 29 -1.13 -9.16 7.80
N LEU A 30 -1.26 -7.85 7.57
CA LEU A 30 -1.62 -6.89 8.62
C LEU A 30 -3.01 -7.19 9.20
N SER A 31 -3.99 -7.46 8.34
CA SER A 31 -5.35 -7.82 8.76
C SER A 31 -5.38 -9.12 9.57
N LEU A 32 -4.55 -10.11 9.19
CA LEU A 32 -4.38 -11.36 9.93
C LEU A 32 -3.76 -11.15 11.31
N VAL A 33 -2.67 -10.38 11.41
CA VAL A 33 -1.96 -10.11 12.67
C VAL A 33 -2.82 -9.31 13.66
N THR A 34 -3.77 -8.53 13.14
CA THR A 34 -4.74 -7.76 13.95
C THR A 34 -5.98 -8.57 14.36
N GLY A 35 -6.05 -9.87 14.02
CA GLY A 35 -7.11 -10.78 14.46
C GLY A 35 -8.45 -10.59 13.74
N ASN A 36 -8.44 -10.03 12.53
CA ASN A 36 -9.66 -9.80 11.77
C ASN A 36 -10.28 -11.10 11.21
N SER A 37 -11.59 -11.06 10.93
CA SER A 37 -12.28 -12.17 10.26
C SER A 37 -11.80 -12.36 8.82
N LEU A 38 -11.97 -13.58 8.28
CA LEU A 38 -11.57 -13.91 6.91
C LEU A 38 -12.16 -12.93 5.87
N GLY A 39 -13.41 -12.52 6.03
CA GLY A 39 -14.04 -11.53 5.15
C GLY A 39 -13.30 -10.20 5.11
N ARG A 40 -12.88 -9.69 6.27
CA ARG A 40 -12.09 -8.45 6.37
C ARG A 40 -10.65 -8.62 5.88
N ILE A 41 -10.08 -9.82 6.01
CA ILE A 41 -8.76 -10.14 5.43
C ILE A 41 -8.83 -10.10 3.90
N LEU A 42 -9.85 -10.72 3.30
CA LEU A 42 -10.05 -10.72 1.85
C LEU A 42 -10.36 -9.31 1.31
N GLU A 43 -11.14 -8.53 2.04
CA GLU A 43 -11.39 -7.12 1.73
C GLU A 43 -10.09 -6.30 1.76
N ALA A 44 -9.29 -6.43 2.84
CA ALA A 44 -7.99 -5.77 2.96
C ALA A 44 -7.03 -6.18 1.84
N ALA A 45 -6.97 -7.47 1.50
CA ALA A 45 -6.16 -7.99 0.40
C ALA A 45 -6.59 -7.38 -0.94
N SER A 46 -7.90 -7.29 -1.19
CA SER A 46 -8.46 -6.73 -2.42
C SER A 46 -8.14 -5.23 -2.55
N ASN A 47 -8.31 -4.48 -1.45
CA ASN A 47 -7.93 -3.06 -1.40
C ASN A 47 -6.43 -2.86 -1.62
N GLY A 48 -5.60 -3.68 -0.97
CA GLY A 48 -4.16 -3.70 -1.19
C GLY A 48 -3.79 -4.01 -2.64
N ALA A 49 -4.48 -4.95 -3.29
CA ALA A 49 -4.25 -5.30 -4.70
C ALA A 49 -4.53 -4.12 -5.64
N VAL A 50 -5.66 -3.43 -5.44
CA VAL A 50 -6.05 -2.28 -6.27
C VAL A 50 -5.04 -1.13 -6.11
N ILE A 51 -4.69 -0.81 -4.87
CA ILE A 51 -3.69 0.23 -4.57
C ILE A 51 -2.34 -0.15 -5.19
N GLY A 52 -1.90 -1.40 -5.03
CA GLY A 52 -0.66 -1.90 -5.60
C GLY A 52 -0.65 -1.83 -7.13
N LEU A 53 -1.75 -2.19 -7.79
CA LEU A 53 -1.88 -2.10 -9.24
C LEU A 53 -1.72 -0.67 -9.75
N ILE A 54 -2.42 0.28 -9.12
CA ILE A 54 -2.39 1.70 -9.50
C ILE A 54 -1.02 2.29 -9.23
N ALA A 55 -0.44 2.04 -8.05
CA ALA A 55 0.87 2.55 -7.66
C ALA A 55 1.98 1.98 -8.56
N GLY A 56 2.00 0.66 -8.76
CA GLY A 56 3.01 0.00 -9.60
C GLY A 56 2.89 0.37 -11.07
N GLY A 57 1.65 0.51 -11.59
CA GLY A 57 1.40 0.99 -12.95
C GLY A 57 1.83 2.44 -13.17
N THR A 58 1.47 3.33 -12.24
CA THR A 58 1.88 4.74 -12.26
C THR A 58 3.40 4.88 -12.17
N PHE A 59 4.04 4.10 -11.31
CA PHE A 59 5.49 4.08 -11.17
C PHE A 59 6.17 3.64 -12.48
N ALA A 60 5.70 2.56 -13.10
CA ALA A 60 6.22 2.09 -14.39
C ALA A 60 6.01 3.11 -15.52
N LEU A 61 4.89 3.84 -15.50
CA LEU A 61 4.63 4.95 -16.42
C LEU A 61 5.64 6.09 -16.23
N ILE A 62 5.87 6.54 -15.00
CA ILE A 62 6.83 7.59 -14.66
C ILE A 62 8.23 7.17 -15.12
N LEU A 63 8.66 5.94 -14.80
CA LEU A 63 9.95 5.42 -15.25
C LEU A 63 10.06 5.42 -16.77
N GLY A 64 9.02 4.96 -17.47
CA GLY A 64 8.99 4.93 -18.93
C GLY A 64 9.07 6.33 -19.59
N VAL A 65 8.70 7.39 -18.87
CA VAL A 65 8.82 8.78 -19.31
C VAL A 65 10.19 9.35 -18.96
N VAL A 66 10.64 9.19 -17.72
CA VAL A 66 11.90 9.74 -17.19
C VAL A 66 13.12 9.05 -17.83
N GLU A 67 13.06 7.74 -18.03
CA GLU A 67 14.17 6.95 -18.58
C GLU A 67 14.12 6.83 -20.11
N ARG A 68 13.43 7.74 -20.82
CA ARG A 68 13.31 7.71 -22.30
C ARG A 68 14.65 7.54 -23.06
N LYS A 69 15.80 7.83 -22.44
CA LYS A 69 17.16 7.69 -23.00
C LYS A 69 17.99 6.50 -22.47
N ARG A 70 17.53 5.76 -21.45
CA ARG A 70 18.18 4.54 -20.95
C ARG A 70 17.17 3.41 -20.94
N THR A 71 17.50 2.32 -21.59
CA THR A 71 16.59 1.19 -21.74
C THR A 71 16.12 0.69 -20.39
N LEU A 72 14.81 0.49 -20.20
CA LEU A 72 14.19 -0.17 -19.03
C LEU A 72 14.76 -1.58 -18.72
N ALA A 73 15.61 -2.11 -19.60
CA ALA A 73 16.39 -3.32 -19.39
C ALA A 73 17.64 -3.10 -18.51
N ASP A 74 18.18 -1.88 -18.46
CA ASP A 74 19.36 -1.53 -17.65
C ASP A 74 19.01 -1.21 -16.20
N LEU A 75 17.82 -0.67 -15.97
CA LEU A 75 17.28 -0.48 -14.62
C LEU A 75 16.50 -1.73 -14.22
N SER A 76 17.28 -2.71 -13.78
CA SER A 76 16.85 -3.94 -13.12
C SER A 76 15.46 -3.80 -12.49
N LEU A 77 14.46 -4.44 -13.11
CA LEU A 77 13.08 -4.52 -12.62
C LEU A 77 13.02 -4.97 -11.15
N LYS A 78 13.98 -5.83 -10.76
CA LYS A 78 14.21 -6.25 -9.38
C LYS A 78 14.57 -5.08 -8.47
N ARG A 79 15.43 -4.17 -8.90
CA ARG A 79 15.88 -3.02 -8.11
C ARG A 79 14.75 -2.04 -7.87
N VAL A 80 13.91 -1.80 -8.87
CA VAL A 80 12.68 -1.00 -8.75
C VAL A 80 11.70 -1.64 -7.77
N ALA A 81 11.44 -2.95 -7.90
CA ALA A 81 10.56 -3.66 -6.98
C ALA A 81 11.11 -3.66 -5.53
N LEU A 82 12.44 -3.78 -5.38
CA LEU A 82 13.12 -3.69 -4.09
C LEU A 82 13.03 -2.29 -3.48
N TRP A 83 13.27 -1.22 -4.25
CA TRP A 83 13.13 0.15 -3.74
C TRP A 83 11.69 0.50 -3.38
N GLY A 84 10.71 0.01 -4.15
CA GLY A 84 9.30 0.14 -3.82
C GLY A 84 8.93 -0.61 -2.53
N GLY A 85 9.38 -1.86 -2.38
CA GLY A 85 9.17 -2.66 -1.17
C GLY A 85 9.86 -2.06 0.07
N MET A 86 11.10 -1.61 -0.08
CA MET A 86 11.86 -0.96 0.99
C MET A 86 11.23 0.38 1.39
N GLY A 87 10.81 1.20 0.41
CA GLY A 87 10.12 2.46 0.67
C GLY A 87 8.78 2.25 1.37
N GLY A 88 7.98 1.29 0.92
CA GLY A 88 6.70 0.95 1.54
C GLY A 88 6.87 0.41 2.98
N MET A 89 7.87 -0.44 3.20
CA MET A 89 8.15 -1.00 4.53
C MET A 89 8.68 0.08 5.49
N ALA A 90 9.56 0.97 5.02
CA ALA A 90 10.03 2.10 5.81
C ALA A 90 8.89 3.04 6.20
N LEU A 91 7.97 3.33 5.26
CA LEU A 91 6.80 4.17 5.54
C LEU A 91 5.85 3.50 6.54
N LEU A 92 5.61 2.20 6.39
CA LEU A 92 4.80 1.41 7.33
C LEU A 92 5.40 1.42 8.73
N LEU A 93 6.72 1.20 8.86
CA LEU A 93 7.41 1.24 10.14
C LEU A 93 7.43 2.63 10.77
N LEU A 94 7.53 3.70 9.96
CA LEU A 94 7.45 5.08 10.43
C LEU A 94 6.05 5.47 10.92
N LEU A 95 5.01 4.98 10.26
CA LEU A 95 3.62 5.33 10.57
C LEU A 95 2.95 4.35 11.56
N LEU A 96 3.53 3.18 11.79
CA LEU A 96 3.03 2.19 12.75
C LEU A 96 2.84 2.78 14.16
N PRO A 97 3.82 3.49 14.75
CA PRO A 97 3.67 4.07 16.08
C PRO A 97 2.52 5.09 16.13
N VAL A 98 2.38 5.92 15.10
CA VAL A 98 1.29 6.91 14.99
C VAL A 98 -0.07 6.22 14.89
N ALA A 99 -0.18 5.12 14.15
CA ALA A 99 -1.44 4.36 14.01
C ALA A 99 -1.80 3.57 15.29
N LEU A 100 -0.80 3.07 16.01
CA LEU A 100 -0.98 2.37 17.28
C LEU A 100 -1.35 3.37 18.40
N ASP A 101 -0.69 4.51 18.46
CA ASP A 101 -0.99 5.58 19.41
C ASP A 101 -2.30 6.29 19.08
N PHE A 102 -2.70 6.42 17.81
CA PHE A 102 -3.99 7.03 17.48
C PHE A 102 -5.16 6.28 18.14
N ASN A 103 -5.15 4.95 18.15
CA ASN A 103 -6.19 4.17 18.83
C ASN A 103 -6.13 4.30 20.35
N ALA A 104 -4.93 4.39 20.93
CA ALA A 104 -4.75 4.60 22.37
C ALA A 104 -5.14 6.02 22.81
N ILE A 105 -4.78 7.03 22.03
CA ILE A 105 -5.11 8.45 22.24
C ILE A 105 -6.61 8.66 22.04
N PHE A 106 -7.19 8.17 20.94
CA PHE A 106 -8.62 8.31 20.67
C PHE A 106 -9.45 7.52 21.69
N GLY A 107 -9.07 6.28 21.99
CA GLY A 107 -9.70 5.47 23.04
C GLY A 107 -9.59 6.12 24.43
N GLY A 108 -8.43 6.68 24.77
CA GLY A 108 -8.20 7.43 26.00
C GLY A 108 -9.05 8.70 26.09
N ILE A 109 -9.17 9.45 24.99
CA ILE A 109 -10.01 10.66 24.94
C ILE A 109 -11.49 10.30 25.10
N MET A 110 -11.95 9.26 24.40
CA MET A 110 -13.34 8.81 24.46
C MET A 110 -13.70 8.31 25.87
N THR A 111 -12.84 7.52 26.50
CA THR A 111 -13.11 6.94 27.83
C THR A 111 -12.91 7.93 28.98
N SER A 112 -11.96 8.87 28.87
CA SER A 112 -11.64 9.81 29.96
C SER A 112 -12.50 11.06 29.95
N TYR A 113 -13.03 11.47 28.79
CA TYR A 113 -13.78 12.73 28.65
C TYR A 113 -15.18 12.52 28.09
N VAL A 114 -15.33 11.79 27.00
CA VAL A 114 -16.64 11.68 26.32
C VAL A 114 -17.62 10.78 27.08
N VAL A 115 -17.19 9.58 27.49
CA VAL A 115 -18.02 8.63 28.24
C VAL A 115 -18.50 9.22 29.59
N PRO A 116 -17.65 9.88 30.40
CA PRO A 116 -18.11 10.54 31.61
C PRO A 116 -19.10 11.66 31.35
N LEU A 117 -18.91 12.49 30.32
CA LEU A 117 -19.89 13.54 29.99
C LEU A 117 -21.25 12.95 29.60
N VAL A 118 -21.28 11.89 28.80
CA VAL A 118 -22.52 11.20 28.40
C VAL A 118 -23.20 10.54 29.61
N LEU A 119 -22.44 9.87 30.48
CA LEU A 119 -22.98 9.23 31.68
C LEU A 119 -23.51 10.23 32.72
N ASN A 120 -22.96 11.45 32.75
CA ASN A 120 -23.45 12.54 33.60
C ASN A 120 -24.53 13.39 32.92
N GLY A 121 -24.96 13.05 31.69
CA GLY A 121 -26.03 13.75 30.96
C GLY A 121 -25.68 15.17 30.52
N LEU A 122 -24.38 15.48 30.37
CA LEU A 122 -23.87 16.78 29.94
C LEU A 122 -23.65 16.87 28.42
N LEU A 123 -23.91 15.77 27.71
CA LEU A 123 -23.96 15.59 26.26
C LEU A 123 -25.25 14.84 25.92
#